data_AF-R7H0V4-F1
#
_entry.id   AF-R7H0V4-F1
#
_cell.length_a   1.000
_cell.length_b   1.000
_cell.length_c   1.000
_cell.angle_alpha   90.00
_cell.angle_beta   90.00
_cell.angle_gamma   90.00
#
_symmetry.space_group_name_H-M   'P 1'
#
loop_
_entity.id
_entity.type
_entity.pdbx_description
1 polymer ?
#
loop_
_entity_poly.entity_id
_entity_poly.type
_entity_poly.pdbx_seq_one_letter_code
_entity_poly.pdbx_strand_id
1 'polypeptide(L)'
;MPEDTFEHIIEKYVEMNVCHPFIEGNGRATRIWLDMMLKRTLGKVVNWQFVDKDQYLSAMERSPINDLEIRFLLSQNLTADTENREVIIKGIEQSYYYEGYEK
;
A
#
# COMPACT_ATOMS: atom_id res chain seq x y z
N MET A 1 8.76 2.10 -15.76
CA MET A 1 9.07 2.65 -14.43
C MET A 1 9.98 1.68 -13.70
N PRO A 2 11.13 2.15 -13.18
CA PRO A 2 12.03 1.33 -12.37
C PRO A 2 11.37 0.93 -11.03
N GLU A 3 11.96 -0.03 -10.33
CA GLU A 3 11.49 -0.58 -9.04
C GLU A 3 12.68 -0.77 -8.07
N ASP A 4 13.65 0.13 -8.14
CA ASP A 4 14.94 0.08 -7.44
C ASP A 4 14.96 0.89 -6.14
N THR A 5 14.06 1.86 -5.97
CA THR A 5 13.91 2.68 -4.76
C THR A 5 12.48 2.65 -4.23
N PHE A 6 12.31 3.07 -2.97
CA PHE A 6 10.99 3.23 -2.38
C PHE A 6 10.14 4.22 -3.20
N GLU A 7 10.73 5.36 -3.57
CA GLU A 7 10.07 6.43 -4.34
C GLU A 7 9.54 5.90 -5.68
N HIS A 8 10.37 5.19 -6.44
CA HIS A 8 9.94 4.62 -7.72
C HIS A 8 8.86 3.55 -7.57
N ILE A 9 8.91 2.75 -6.49
CA ILE A 9 7.85 1.78 -6.18
C ILE A 9 6.53 2.48 -5.86
N ILE A 10 6.55 3.56 -5.08
CA ILE A 10 5.33 4.32 -4.77
C ILE A 10 4.78 5.03 -5.99
N GLU A 11 5.63 5.66 -6.82
CA GLU A 11 5.19 6.25 -8.11
C GLU A 11 4.49 5.18 -8.97
N LYS A 12 5.10 4.00 -9.10
CA LYS A 12 4.52 2.89 -9.85
C LYS A 12 3.19 2.41 -9.27
N TYR A 13 3.08 2.40 -7.94
CA TYR A 13 1.84 2.04 -7.24
C TYR A 13 0.73 3.07 -7.47
N VAL A 14 1.05 4.35 -7.45
CA VAL A 14 0.11 5.44 -7.76
C VAL A 14 -0.41 5.30 -9.19
N GLU A 15 0.45 5.08 -10.17
CA GLU A 15 0.03 4.86 -11.56
C GLU A 15 -0.86 3.62 -11.73
N MET A 16 -0.56 2.54 -11.01
CA MET A 16 -1.41 1.34 -11.02
C MET A 16 -2.79 1.62 -10.39
N ASN A 17 -2.86 2.43 -9.34
CA ASN A 17 -4.12 2.85 -8.74
C ASN A 17 -4.96 3.72 -9.70
N VAL A 18 -4.32 4.61 -10.45
CA VAL A 18 -4.96 5.41 -11.51
C VAL A 18 -5.47 4.51 -12.64
N CYS A 19 -4.70 3.49 -13.04
CA CYS A 19 -5.09 2.55 -14.09
C CYS A 19 -6.35 1.75 -13.75
N HIS A 20 -6.50 1.36 -12.47
CA HIS A 20 -7.68 0.68 -11.92
C HIS A 20 -8.21 -0.47 -12.83
N PRO A 21 -7.38 -1.49 -13.13
CA PRO A 21 -7.59 -2.39 -14.27
C PRO A 21 -8.76 -3.40 -14.12
N PHE A 22 -9.32 -3.57 -12.92
CA PHE A 22 -10.42 -4.49 -12.67
C PHE A 22 -11.75 -3.76 -12.46
N ILE A 23 -12.87 -4.46 -12.65
CA ILE A 23 -14.21 -3.92 -12.36
C ILE A 23 -14.36 -3.64 -10.86
N GLU A 24 -13.87 -4.53 -10.00
CA GLU A 24 -13.86 -4.39 -8.54
C GLU A 24 -12.60 -5.02 -7.94
N GLY A 25 -12.24 -4.59 -6.73
CA GLY A 25 -11.17 -5.21 -5.94
C GLY A 25 -9.76 -4.67 -6.19
N ASN A 26 -9.61 -3.62 -7.01
CA ASN A 26 -8.33 -2.99 -7.30
C ASN A 26 -7.57 -2.60 -6.03
N GLY A 27 -8.19 -1.90 -5.08
CA GLY A 27 -7.51 -1.45 -3.85
C GLY A 27 -6.83 -2.61 -3.11
N ARG A 28 -7.59 -3.68 -2.83
CA ARG A 28 -7.10 -4.87 -2.10
C ARG A 28 -6.01 -5.61 -2.86
N ALA A 29 -6.21 -5.85 -4.16
CA ALA A 29 -5.24 -6.58 -4.98
C ALA A 29 -3.95 -5.77 -5.16
N THR A 30 -4.05 -4.47 -5.42
CA THR A 30 -2.90 -3.61 -5.67
C THR A 30 -2.09 -3.34 -4.40
N ARG A 31 -2.69 -3.34 -3.20
CA ARG A 31 -1.94 -3.28 -1.93
C ARG A 31 -1.08 -4.52 -1.70
N ILE A 32 -1.60 -5.72 -1.99
CA ILE A 32 -0.80 -6.97 -1.93
C ILE A 32 0.33 -6.92 -2.96
N TRP A 33 0.03 -6.45 -4.17
CA TRP A 33 1.02 -6.28 -5.22
C TRP A 33 2.14 -5.29 -4.83
N LEU A 34 1.79 -4.19 -4.17
CA LEU A 34 2.76 -3.24 -3.59
C LEU A 34 3.69 -3.91 -2.59
N ASP A 35 3.14 -4.66 -1.62
CA ASP A 35 3.97 -5.34 -0.61
C ASP A 35 4.94 -6.35 -1.23
N MET A 36 4.53 -7.06 -2.29
CA MET A 36 5.42 -7.98 -3.01
C MET A 36 6.57 -7.27 -3.71
N MET A 37 6.35 -6.06 -4.24
CA MET A 37 7.43 -5.24 -4.82
C MET A 37 8.37 -4.71 -3.74
N LEU A 38 7.82 -4.14 -2.66
CA LEU A 38 8.60 -3.65 -1.53
C LEU A 38 9.45 -4.76 -0.90
N LYS A 39 8.87 -5.95 -0.74
CA LYS A 39 9.57 -7.11 -0.18
C LYS A 39 10.73 -7.55 -1.07
N ARG A 40 10.52 -7.61 -2.39
CA ARG A 40 11.53 -7.98 -3.38
C ARG A 40 12.70 -6.99 -3.42
N THR A 41 12.42 -5.70 -3.44
CA THR A 41 13.45 -4.66 -3.62
C THR A 41 14.11 -4.24 -2.31
N LEU A 42 13.32 -4.08 -1.24
CA LEU A 42 13.77 -3.45 0.01
C LEU A 42 13.82 -4.41 1.20
N GLY A 43 13.32 -5.64 1.06
CA GLY A 43 13.18 -6.58 2.19
C GLY A 43 12.20 -6.08 3.25
N LYS A 44 11.23 -5.24 2.87
CA LYS A 44 10.23 -4.66 3.77
C LYS A 44 8.82 -4.75 3.19
N VAL A 45 7.81 -4.70 4.05
CA VAL A 45 6.39 -4.58 3.68
C VAL A 45 5.76 -3.44 4.47
N VAL A 46 4.61 -2.95 4.01
CA VAL A 46 3.81 -1.99 4.77
C VAL A 46 3.11 -2.72 5.91
N ASN A 47 3.27 -2.23 7.12
CA ASN A 47 2.48 -2.68 8.25
C ASN A 47 1.15 -1.92 8.29
N TRP A 48 0.21 -2.35 7.45
CA TRP A 48 -1.07 -1.68 7.26
C TRP A 48 -1.87 -1.49 8.55
N GLN A 49 -1.67 -2.33 9.58
CA GLN A 49 -2.35 -2.20 10.89
C GLN A 49 -2.14 -0.82 11.54
N PHE A 50 -1.09 -0.10 11.18
CA PHE A 50 -0.75 1.22 11.70
C PHE A 50 -1.00 2.35 10.69
N VAL A 51 -1.58 2.04 9.54
CA VAL A 51 -1.98 3.01 8.53
C VAL A 51 -3.46 3.32 8.73
N ASP A 52 -3.76 4.55 9.14
CA ASP A 52 -5.12 5.02 9.34
C ASP A 52 -5.90 5.05 8.01
N LYS A 53 -7.19 4.70 8.08
CA LYS A 53 -8.05 4.59 6.89
C LYS A 53 -8.27 5.93 6.22
N ASP A 54 -8.64 6.96 6.97
CA ASP A 54 -9.00 8.26 6.41
C ASP A 54 -7.74 8.95 5.86
N GLN A 55 -6.61 8.82 6.56
CA GLN A 55 -5.32 9.29 6.07
C GLN A 55 -4.92 8.58 4.77
N TYR A 56 -5.06 7.25 4.70
CA TYR A 56 -4.72 6.49 3.50
C TYR A 56 -5.60 6.87 2.31
N LEU A 57 -6.92 6.91 2.49
CA LEU A 57 -7.85 7.25 1.41
C LEU A 57 -7.63 8.69 0.93
N SER A 58 -7.49 9.65 1.85
CA SER A 58 -7.15 11.04 1.51
C SER A 58 -5.82 11.16 0.76
N ALA A 59 -4.80 10.40 1.16
CA ALA A 59 -3.50 10.41 0.48
C ALA A 59 -3.58 9.79 -0.93
N MET A 60 -4.36 8.72 -1.12
CA MET A 60 -4.60 8.09 -2.42
C MET A 60 -5.41 8.97 -3.37
N GLU A 61 -6.36 9.75 -2.89
CA GLU A 61 -7.09 10.73 -3.72
C GLU A 61 -6.18 11.82 -4.26
N ARG A 62 -5.17 12.24 -3.49
CA ARG A 62 -4.23 13.30 -3.86
C ARG A 62 -3.03 12.80 -4.65
N SER A 63 -2.74 11.50 -4.60
CA SER A 63 -1.53 10.91 -5.17
C SER A 63 -1.34 11.14 -6.68
N PRO A 64 -2.38 11.25 -7.54
CA PRO A 64 -2.18 11.56 -8.96
C PRO A 64 -1.62 12.96 -9.22
N ILE A 65 -1.76 13.88 -8.24
CA ILE A 65 -1.26 15.25 -8.32
C ILE A 65 0.06 15.38 -7.54
N ASN A 66 0.11 14.80 -6.34
CA ASN A 66 1.28 14.82 -5.48
C ASN A 66 1.28 13.59 -4.56
N ASP A 67 2.27 12.72 -4.72
CA ASP A 67 2.42 11.47 -3.99
C ASP A 67 3.17 11.61 -2.65
N LEU A 68 3.57 12.83 -2.25
CA LEU A 68 4.35 13.06 -1.03
C LEU A 68 3.64 12.54 0.22
N GLU A 69 2.32 12.72 0.31
CA GLU A 69 1.52 12.29 1.46
C GLU A 69 1.50 10.76 1.58
N ILE A 70 1.25 10.05 0.47
CA ILE A 70 1.24 8.58 0.49
C ILE A 70 2.65 8.03 0.72
N ARG A 71 3.69 8.64 0.13
CA ARG A 71 5.10 8.27 0.39
C ARG A 71 5.44 8.41 1.86
N PHE A 72 5.14 9.56 2.46
CA PHE A 72 5.42 9.79 3.87
C PHE A 72 4.66 8.79 4.76
N LEU A 73 3.34 8.66 4.56
CA LEU A 73 2.50 7.75 5.34
C LEU A 73 3.00 6.30 5.30
N LEU A 74 3.31 5.78 4.11
CA LEU A 74 3.79 4.41 3.97
C LEU A 74 5.21 4.23 4.49
N SER A 75 6.09 5.22 4.29
CA SER A 75 7.49 5.15 4.75
C SER A 75 7.61 4.99 6.28
N GLN A 76 6.71 5.63 7.04
CA GLN A 76 6.69 5.56 8.50
C GLN A 76 6.18 4.20 9.03
N ASN A 77 5.50 3.43 8.18
CA ASN A 77 4.85 2.18 8.55
C ASN A 77 5.51 0.96 7.90
N LEU A 78 6.73 1.07 7.39
CA LEU A 78 7.48 -0.08 6.85
C LEU A 78 8.02 -0.97 7.97
N THR A 79 7.94 -2.28 7.78
CA THR A 79 8.57 -3.28 8.65
C THR A 79 9.42 -4.26 7.84
N ALA A 80 10.54 -4.70 8.42
CA ALA A 80 11.38 -5.77 7.87
C ALA A 80 10.88 -7.17 8.23
N ASP A 81 9.84 -7.28 9.08
CA ASP A 81 9.30 -8.54 9.55
C ASP A 81 8.31 -9.15 8.52
N THR A 82 8.83 -9.44 7.32
CA THR A 82 8.03 -9.74 6.11
C THR A 82 7.39 -11.13 6.08
N GLU A 83 7.71 -12.00 7.05
CA GLU A 83 7.13 -13.34 7.21
C GLU A 83 6.27 -13.46 8.47
N ASN A 84 6.09 -12.36 9.21
CA ASN A 84 5.30 -12.37 10.43
C ASN A 84 3.81 -12.51 10.10
N ARG A 85 3.23 -13.61 10.57
CA ARG A 85 1.83 -13.94 10.34
C ARG A 85 0.88 -12.88 10.88
N GLU A 86 1.17 -12.27 12.02
CA GLU A 86 0.32 -11.23 12.60
C GLU A 86 0.30 -9.99 11.70
N VAL A 87 1.47 -9.53 11.24
CA VAL A 87 1.60 -8.40 10.30
C VAL A 87 0.79 -8.66 9.04
N ILE A 88 0.92 -9.85 8.45
CA ILE A 88 0.22 -10.23 7.22
C ILE A 88 -1.29 -10.28 7.44
N ILE A 89 -1.76 -10.98 8.47
CA ILE A 89 -3.20 -11.16 8.70
C ILE A 89 -3.86 -9.84 9.11
N LYS A 90 -3.25 -9.08 10.04
CA LYS A 90 -3.76 -7.76 10.42
C LYS A 90 -3.73 -6.78 9.25
N GLY A 91 -2.73 -6.89 8.38
CA GLY A 91 -2.67 -6.07 7.17
C GLY A 91 -3.77 -6.39 6.16
N ILE A 92 -4.11 -7.69 6.00
CA ILE A 92 -5.25 -8.10 5.18
C ILE A 92 -6.56 -7.60 5.80
N GLU A 93 -6.77 -7.76 7.11
CA GLU A 93 -7.96 -7.26 7.81
C GLU A 93 -8.13 -5.74 7.59
N GLN A 94 -7.08 -4.96 7.81
CA GLN A 94 -7.09 -3.51 7.59
C GLN A 94 -7.37 -3.14 6.12
N SER A 95 -6.73 -3.84 5.18
CA SER A 95 -6.93 -3.63 3.74
C SER A 95 -8.38 -3.88 3.32
N TYR A 96 -9.09 -4.79 3.97
CA TYR A 96 -10.53 -5.00 3.74
C TYR A 96 -11.39 -3.91 4.41
N TYR A 97 -11.01 -3.47 5.61
CA TYR A 97 -11.66 -2.37 6.31
C TYR A 97 -11.64 -1.05 5.53
N TYR A 98 -10.56 -0.76 4.79
CA TYR A 98 -10.50 0.41 3.89
C TYR A 98 -11.64 0.41 2.86
N GLU A 99 -12.02 -0.77 2.37
CA GLU A 99 -13.08 -0.94 1.37
C GLU A 99 -14.49 -1.10 1.99
N GLY A 100 -14.63 -0.91 3.31
CA GLY A 100 -15.91 -0.97 4.02
C GLY A 100 -16.34 -2.37 4.48
N TYR A 101 -15.45 -3.36 4.43
CA TYR A 101 -15.71 -4.68 5.02
C TYR A 101 -15.24 -4.70 6.47
N GLU A 102 -16.20 -4.75 7.39
CA GLU A 102 -15.96 -4.99 8.82
C GLU A 102 -16.55 -6.35 9.21
N LYS A 103 -15.92 -7.02 10.18
CA LYS A 103 -16.45 -8.25 10.77
C LYS A 103 -17.48 -7.97 11.83
#